data_AF-S8CKE6-F1
#
_entry.id   AF-S8CKE6-F1
#
_cell.length_a   1.000
_cell.length_b   1.000
_cell.length_c   1.000
_cell.angle_alpha   90.00
_cell.angle_beta   90.00
_cell.angle_gamma   90.00
#
_symmetry.space_group_name_H-M   'P 1'
#
loop_
_entity.id
_entity.type
_entity.pdbx_description
1 polymer ?
#
loop_
_entity_poly.entity_id
_entity_poly.type
_entity_poly.pdbx_seq_one_letter_code
_entity_poly.pdbx_strand_id
1 'polypeptide(L)'
;REAPQLIAVLKEMREGLDNVKNKVQALTAKVKAENFPTSDGISYLEAKHLLLLNYCQSLVYYLLRKAKGYSVQGHPVVRSLVEIRLFLEKIRPIDKKHSYQIDKITRAAGNAVNRDRLGSIKGETDTVQNNNEDLLNYRPRPELLLSKTNGASEDHSDVYRPPKFAPSSMEEDKVSREEKKAMRRDKQMLRQANQSGYVRDLLNEREGRPEEVRETFGSESREMANYISKMEKRAQQEEELFTRAPITKVEKKKMKQLMKSSRNGLHGLTESFYDEIKSLP
;
A
#
# COMPACT_ATOMS: atom_id res chain seq x y z
N ARG A 1 -42.39 -22.97 11.28
CA ARG A 1 -42.00 -23.48 9.95
C ARG A 1 -40.47 -23.62 9.80
N GLU A 2 -39.64 -22.88 10.54
CA GLU A 2 -38.15 -22.91 10.43
C GLU A 2 -37.44 -23.97 11.29
N ALA A 3 -38.16 -24.67 12.17
CA ALA A 3 -37.58 -25.63 13.12
C ALA A 3 -36.74 -26.77 12.50
N PRO A 4 -37.13 -27.43 11.38
CA PRO A 4 -36.33 -28.53 10.83
C PRO A 4 -35.01 -28.06 10.18
N GLN A 5 -35.00 -26.86 9.58
CA GLN A 5 -33.78 -26.29 8.98
C GLN A 5 -32.77 -25.88 10.06
N LEU A 6 -33.24 -25.31 11.17
CA LEU A 6 -32.37 -24.97 12.31
C LEU A 6 -31.69 -26.22 12.89
N ILE A 7 -32.42 -27.34 12.99
CA ILE A 7 -31.86 -28.60 13.49
C ILE A 7 -30.76 -29.13 12.56
N ALA A 8 -30.92 -29.03 11.24
CA ALA A 8 -29.89 -29.40 10.28
C ALA A 8 -28.62 -28.54 10.45
N VAL A 9 -28.78 -27.21 10.50
CA VAL A 9 -27.65 -26.27 10.67
C VAL A 9 -26.94 -26.48 12.01
N LEU A 10 -27.67 -26.80 13.08
CA LEU A 10 -27.06 -27.10 14.38
C LEU A 10 -26.26 -28.41 14.37
N LYS A 11 -26.68 -29.42 13.59
CA LYS A 11 -25.90 -30.65 13.38
C LYS A 11 -24.60 -30.35 12.62
N GLU A 12 -24.68 -29.60 11.53
CA GLU A 12 -23.49 -29.16 10.78
C GLU A 12 -22.53 -28.35 11.67
N MET A 13 -23.07 -27.45 12.51
CA MET A 13 -22.25 -26.69 13.44
C MET A 13 -21.54 -27.58 14.46
N ARG A 14 -22.22 -28.62 14.97
CA ARG A 14 -21.62 -29.61 15.87
C ARG A 14 -20.48 -30.38 15.18
N GLU A 15 -20.72 -30.89 13.98
CA GLU A 15 -19.71 -31.60 13.20
C GLU A 15 -18.49 -30.70 12.91
N GLY A 16 -18.74 -29.45 12.55
CA GLY A 16 -17.69 -28.44 12.38
C GLY A 16 -16.88 -28.21 13.66
N LEU A 17 -17.53 -28.11 14.81
CA LEU A 17 -16.86 -27.95 16.11
C LEU A 17 -16.04 -29.18 16.50
N ASP A 18 -16.56 -30.39 16.26
CA ASP A 18 -15.83 -31.64 16.53
C ASP A 18 -14.57 -31.74 15.64
N ASN A 19 -14.67 -31.36 14.36
CA ASN A 19 -13.53 -31.30 13.46
C ASN A 19 -12.46 -30.30 13.90
N VAL A 20 -12.87 -29.10 14.34
CA VAL A 20 -11.95 -28.08 14.87
C VAL A 20 -11.30 -28.58 16.16
N LYS A 21 -12.09 -29.17 17.07
CA LYS A 21 -11.59 -29.72 18.34
C LYS A 21 -10.54 -30.80 18.11
N ASN A 22 -10.80 -31.74 17.19
CA ASN A 22 -9.85 -32.81 16.86
C ASN A 22 -8.54 -32.25 16.29
N LYS A 23 -8.61 -31.25 15.39
CA LYS A 23 -7.41 -30.59 14.84
C LYS A 23 -6.62 -29.84 15.91
N VAL A 24 -7.31 -29.08 16.77
CA VAL A 24 -6.67 -28.35 17.87
C VAL A 24 -6.01 -29.33 18.83
N GLN A 25 -6.70 -30.39 19.25
CA GLN A 25 -6.12 -31.42 20.13
C GLN A 25 -4.87 -32.06 19.53
N ALA A 26 -4.90 -32.40 18.24
CA ALA A 26 -3.73 -32.94 17.55
C ALA A 26 -2.56 -31.94 17.50
N LEU A 27 -2.84 -30.65 17.29
CA LEU A 27 -1.82 -29.59 17.31
C LEU A 27 -1.26 -29.39 18.73
N THR A 28 -2.13 -29.33 19.75
CA THR A 28 -1.72 -29.18 21.15
C THR A 28 -0.85 -30.35 21.61
N ALA A 29 -1.15 -31.58 21.18
CA ALA A 29 -0.31 -32.74 21.46
C ALA A 29 1.09 -32.59 20.84
N LYS A 30 1.19 -32.09 19.61
CA LYS A 30 2.49 -31.83 18.95
C LYS A 30 3.27 -30.70 19.60
N VAL A 31 2.60 -29.64 20.05
CA VAL A 31 3.23 -28.53 20.79
C VAL A 31 3.76 -29.01 22.15
N LYS A 32 2.99 -29.83 22.88
CA LYS A 32 3.43 -30.44 24.16
C LYS A 32 4.60 -31.41 24.00
N ALA A 33 4.72 -32.03 22.84
CA ALA A 33 5.86 -32.87 22.48
C ALA A 33 7.08 -32.05 21.97
N GLU A 34 7.09 -30.73 22.18
CA GLU A 34 8.13 -29.77 21.76
C GLU A 34 8.44 -29.73 20.25
N ASN A 35 7.61 -30.36 19.41
CA ASN A 35 7.81 -30.40 17.96
C ASN A 35 7.60 -29.02 17.28
N PHE A 36 7.06 -28.04 18.01
CA PHE A 36 6.85 -26.67 17.52
C PHE A 36 7.34 -25.65 18.56
N PRO A 37 8.47 -24.97 18.33
CA PRO A 37 8.89 -23.87 19.19
C PRO A 37 7.89 -22.72 19.04
N THR A 38 7.16 -22.44 20.12
CA THR A 38 6.10 -21.41 20.15
C THR A 38 6.57 -20.07 20.73
N SER A 39 7.87 -19.95 21.08
CA SER A 39 8.43 -18.74 21.69
C SER A 39 8.34 -17.50 20.80
N ASP A 40 8.51 -17.67 19.48
CA ASP A 40 8.58 -16.57 18.52
C ASP A 40 7.32 -16.52 17.64
N GLY A 41 6.16 -16.49 18.29
CA GLY A 41 4.86 -16.33 17.62
C GLY A 41 4.64 -14.91 17.12
N ILE A 42 3.88 -14.78 16.03
CA ILE A 42 3.36 -13.47 15.59
C ILE A 42 2.25 -13.05 16.57
N SER A 43 2.57 -12.18 17.53
CA SER A 43 1.62 -11.69 18.56
C SER A 43 0.30 -11.17 17.97
N TYR A 44 0.35 -10.53 16.81
CA TYR A 44 -0.86 -10.08 16.09
C TYR A 44 -1.82 -11.24 15.74
N LEU A 45 -1.27 -12.38 15.31
CA LEU A 45 -2.09 -13.53 14.91
C LEU A 45 -2.77 -14.17 16.12
N GLU A 46 -2.11 -14.17 17.27
CA GLU A 46 -2.69 -14.60 18.55
C GLU A 46 -3.85 -13.69 18.97
N ALA A 47 -3.64 -12.36 18.96
CA ALA A 47 -4.69 -11.40 19.28
C ALA A 47 -5.90 -11.54 18.34
N LYS A 48 -5.66 -11.73 17.04
CA LYS A 48 -6.71 -11.99 16.05
C LYS A 48 -7.46 -13.28 16.32
N HIS A 49 -6.76 -14.35 16.70
CA HIS A 49 -7.38 -15.62 17.06
C HIS A 49 -8.27 -15.48 18.29
N LEU A 50 -7.80 -14.83 19.36
CA LEU A 50 -8.58 -14.57 20.57
C LEU A 50 -9.83 -13.73 20.27
N LEU A 51 -9.71 -12.72 19.41
CA LEU A 51 -10.84 -11.89 18.98
C LEU A 51 -11.89 -12.72 18.21
N LEU A 52 -11.45 -13.57 17.28
CA LEU A 52 -12.34 -14.44 16.51
C LEU A 52 -13.01 -15.50 17.39
N LEU A 53 -12.28 -16.03 18.37
CA LEU A 53 -12.81 -16.98 19.35
C LEU A 53 -13.90 -16.33 20.21
N ASN A 54 -13.66 -15.11 20.70
CA ASN A 54 -14.64 -14.36 21.48
C ASN A 54 -15.90 -14.03 20.66
N TYR A 55 -15.73 -13.74 19.36
CA TYR A 55 -16.85 -13.57 18.42
C TYR A 55 -17.70 -14.85 18.34
N CYS A 56 -17.07 -16.00 18.09
CA CYS A 56 -17.77 -17.29 18.01
C CYS A 56 -18.47 -17.65 19.31
N GLN A 57 -17.83 -17.42 20.47
CA GLN A 57 -18.43 -17.66 21.78
C GLN A 57 -19.66 -16.78 22.03
N SER A 58 -19.57 -15.48 21.70
CA SER A 58 -20.68 -14.54 21.81
C SER A 58 -21.84 -14.91 20.87
N LEU A 59 -21.53 -15.42 19.68
CA LEU A 59 -22.52 -15.87 18.70
C LEU A 59 -23.24 -17.14 19.18
N VAL A 60 -22.50 -18.13 19.69
CA VAL A 60 -23.09 -19.36 20.25
C VAL A 60 -23.96 -19.02 21.46
N TYR A 61 -23.52 -18.11 22.33
CA TYR A 61 -24.33 -17.64 23.45
C TYR A 61 -25.61 -16.94 22.97
N TYR A 62 -25.52 -16.09 21.97
CA TYR A 62 -26.68 -15.43 21.36
C TYR A 62 -27.71 -16.45 20.85
N LEU A 63 -27.24 -17.46 20.11
CA LEU A 63 -28.06 -18.55 19.59
C LEU A 63 -28.70 -19.37 20.71
N LEU A 64 -27.92 -19.74 21.74
CA LEU A 64 -28.42 -20.47 22.91
C LEU A 64 -29.53 -19.69 23.63
N ARG A 65 -29.34 -18.38 23.79
CA ARG A 65 -30.30 -17.50 24.48
C ARG A 65 -31.61 -17.37 23.70
N LYS A 66 -31.52 -17.26 22.37
CA LYS A 66 -32.67 -17.31 21.46
C LYS A 66 -33.37 -18.66 21.50
N ALA A 67 -32.62 -19.77 21.49
CA ALA A 67 -33.17 -21.13 21.54
C ALA A 67 -33.94 -21.42 22.84
N LYS A 68 -33.49 -20.85 23.96
CA LYS A 68 -34.20 -20.93 25.26
C LYS A 68 -35.39 -19.96 25.38
N GLY A 69 -35.65 -19.11 24.38
CA GLY A 69 -36.77 -18.18 24.37
C GLY A 69 -36.57 -16.91 25.22
N TYR A 70 -35.34 -16.63 25.69
CA TYR A 70 -35.09 -15.40 26.45
C TYR A 70 -35.08 -14.16 25.54
N SER A 71 -35.60 -13.04 26.05
CA SER A 71 -35.57 -11.77 25.32
C SER A 71 -34.15 -11.27 25.11
N VAL A 72 -33.83 -10.95 23.86
CA VAL A 72 -32.52 -10.42 23.44
C VAL A 72 -32.41 -8.91 23.61
N GLN A 73 -33.54 -8.22 23.73
CA GLN A 73 -33.57 -6.78 23.92
C GLN A 73 -32.93 -6.40 25.27
N GLY A 74 -31.99 -5.45 25.25
CA GLY A 74 -31.29 -4.97 26.45
C GLY A 74 -30.10 -5.82 26.92
N HIS A 75 -29.79 -6.96 26.28
CA HIS A 75 -28.64 -7.78 26.70
C HIS A 75 -27.33 -7.30 26.06
N PRO A 76 -26.22 -7.22 26.82
CA PRO A 76 -24.95 -6.69 26.32
C PRO A 76 -24.35 -7.50 25.16
N VAL A 77 -24.75 -8.76 24.98
CA VAL A 77 -24.19 -9.62 23.91
C VAL A 77 -24.35 -9.07 22.51
N VAL A 78 -25.46 -8.39 22.20
CA VAL A 78 -25.61 -7.76 20.88
C VAL A 78 -24.61 -6.62 20.71
N ARG A 79 -24.42 -5.81 21.76
CA ARG A 79 -23.43 -4.73 21.79
C ARG A 79 -22.01 -5.29 21.64
N SER A 80 -21.66 -6.33 22.40
CA SER A 80 -20.35 -7.00 22.31
C SER A 80 -20.11 -7.62 20.93
N LEU A 81 -21.12 -8.21 20.28
CA LEU A 81 -21.00 -8.74 18.92
C LEU A 81 -20.71 -7.65 17.89
N VAL A 82 -21.42 -6.53 17.98
CA VAL A 82 -21.20 -5.38 17.10
C VAL A 82 -19.82 -4.77 17.34
N GLU A 83 -19.41 -4.63 18.60
CA GLU A 83 -18.09 -4.13 18.98
C GLU A 83 -16.96 -5.01 18.44
N ILE A 84 -17.04 -6.33 18.64
CA ILE A 84 -16.07 -7.27 18.08
C ILE A 84 -16.07 -7.22 16.54
N ARG A 85 -17.24 -7.04 15.91
CA ARG A 85 -17.34 -6.88 14.45
C ARG A 85 -16.63 -5.62 13.96
N LEU A 86 -16.77 -4.50 14.67
CA LEU A 86 -16.05 -3.27 14.37
C LEU A 86 -14.54 -3.46 14.49
N PHE A 87 -14.07 -4.16 15.54
CA PHE A 87 -12.66 -4.49 15.66
C PHE A 87 -12.16 -5.34 14.49
N LEU A 88 -12.92 -6.35 14.06
CA LEU A 88 -12.59 -7.17 12.88
C LEU A 88 -12.47 -6.34 11.59
N GLU A 89 -13.24 -5.26 11.46
CA GLU A 89 -13.12 -4.35 10.32
C GLU A 89 -11.89 -3.45 10.42
N LYS A 90 -11.58 -2.97 11.62
CA LYS A 90 -10.41 -2.12 11.89
C LYS A 90 -9.08 -2.85 11.72
N ILE A 91 -9.03 -4.17 11.94
CA ILE A 91 -7.80 -4.96 11.73
C ILE A 91 -7.54 -5.33 10.27
N ARG A 92 -8.51 -5.21 9.35
CA ARG A 92 -8.32 -5.53 7.92
C ARG A 92 -7.11 -4.84 7.24
N PRO A 93 -6.82 -3.54 7.46
CA PRO A 93 -5.60 -2.93 6.93
C PRO A 93 -4.33 -3.53 7.51
N ILE A 94 -4.36 -3.95 8.79
CA ILE A 94 -3.22 -4.58 9.47
C ILE A 94 -3.00 -5.99 8.87
N ASP A 95 -4.07 -6.75 8.65
CA ASP A 95 -4.02 -8.03 7.91
C ASP A 95 -3.34 -7.90 6.55
N LYS A 96 -3.67 -6.85 5.78
CA LYS A 96 -3.05 -6.60 4.47
C LYS A 96 -1.55 -6.27 4.57
N LYS A 97 -1.11 -5.63 5.65
CA LYS A 97 0.32 -5.34 5.87
C LYS A 97 1.10 -6.60 6.26
N HIS A 98 0.51 -7.46 7.09
CA HIS A 98 1.13 -8.70 7.54
C HIS A 98 0.95 -9.87 6.58
N SER A 99 0.09 -9.78 5.56
CA SER A 99 -0.17 -10.87 4.61
C SER A 99 1.11 -11.38 3.96
N TYR A 100 1.98 -10.46 3.53
CA TYR A 100 3.26 -10.84 2.93
C TYR A 100 4.18 -11.58 3.91
N GLN A 101 4.23 -11.14 5.17
CA GLN A 101 5.07 -11.78 6.20
C GLN A 101 4.55 -13.18 6.53
N ILE A 102 3.24 -13.33 6.66
CA ILE A 102 2.58 -14.62 6.89
C ILE A 102 2.81 -15.56 5.68
N ASP A 103 2.63 -15.07 4.46
CA ASP A 103 2.87 -15.84 3.24
C ASP A 103 4.34 -16.26 3.11
N LYS A 104 5.28 -15.39 3.49
CA LYS A 104 6.72 -15.70 3.46
C LYS A 104 7.06 -16.82 4.45
N ILE A 105 6.57 -16.72 5.68
CA ILE A 105 6.83 -17.72 6.73
C ILE A 105 6.17 -19.06 6.37
N THR A 106 4.93 -19.04 5.89
CA THR A 106 4.23 -20.28 5.48
C THR A 106 4.87 -20.94 4.27
N ARG A 107 5.36 -20.18 3.28
CA ARG A 107 6.15 -20.71 2.16
C ARG A 107 7.48 -21.29 2.62
N ALA A 108 8.19 -20.61 3.52
CA ALA A 108 9.43 -21.11 4.09
C ALA A 108 9.22 -22.43 4.84
N ALA A 109 8.16 -22.53 5.66
CA ALA A 109 7.77 -23.76 6.34
C ALA A 109 7.38 -24.87 5.35
N GLY A 110 6.59 -24.56 4.32
CA GLY A 110 6.23 -25.52 3.27
C GLY A 110 7.46 -26.06 2.51
N ASN A 111 8.43 -25.19 2.23
CA ASN A 111 9.68 -25.59 1.59
C ASN A 111 10.61 -26.38 2.52
N ALA A 112 10.59 -26.12 3.84
CA ALA A 112 11.32 -26.92 4.82
C ALA A 112 10.78 -28.35 4.88
N VAL A 113 9.45 -28.52 4.94
CA VAL A 113 8.80 -29.84 4.90
C VAL A 113 9.10 -30.58 3.58
N ASN A 114 9.17 -29.87 2.46
CA ASN A 114 9.54 -30.46 1.18
C ASN A 114 11.03 -30.81 1.07
N ARG A 115 11.93 -30.03 1.71
CA ARG A 115 13.35 -30.34 1.79
C ARG A 115 13.62 -31.53 2.71
N ASP A 116 12.92 -31.69 3.82
CA ASP A 116 13.01 -32.91 4.65
C ASP A 116 12.53 -34.15 3.89
N ARG A 117 11.53 -34.00 3.01
CA ARG A 117 11.06 -35.10 2.14
C ARG A 117 12.02 -35.42 0.99
N LEU A 118 12.78 -34.44 0.50
CA LEU A 118 13.75 -34.61 -0.60
C LEU A 118 15.17 -34.95 -0.11
N GLY A 119 15.48 -34.64 1.16
CA GLY A 119 16.76 -34.88 1.82
C GLY A 119 17.04 -36.34 2.18
N SER A 120 16.06 -37.24 2.05
CA SER A 120 16.27 -38.68 2.26
C SER A 120 16.69 -39.46 1.01
N ILE A 121 16.90 -38.82 -0.15
CA ILE A 121 17.18 -39.54 -1.42
C ILE A 121 18.59 -39.31 -2.00
N LYS A 122 19.39 -38.34 -1.54
CA LYS A 122 20.74 -38.14 -2.13
C LYS A 122 21.81 -37.89 -1.09
N GLY A 123 22.59 -38.94 -0.83
CA GLY A 123 23.94 -38.81 -0.32
C GLY A 123 24.85 -38.15 -1.37
N GLU A 124 25.78 -37.34 -0.86
CA GLU A 124 27.09 -36.98 -1.44
C GLU A 124 27.12 -36.47 -2.90
N THR A 125 27.23 -35.15 -3.08
CA THR A 125 28.47 -34.40 -3.41
C THR A 125 28.13 -33.00 -3.98
N ASP A 126 29.06 -32.06 -3.77
CA ASP A 126 29.24 -30.76 -4.44
C ASP A 126 28.61 -29.48 -3.86
N THR A 127 29.42 -28.86 -3.00
CA THR A 127 29.89 -27.46 -3.04
C THR A 127 28.91 -26.34 -3.47
N VAL A 128 28.31 -25.73 -2.43
CA VAL A 128 28.19 -24.28 -2.17
C VAL A 128 28.31 -23.33 -3.37
N GLN A 129 27.17 -22.75 -3.82
CA GLN A 129 26.95 -21.29 -3.98
C GLN A 129 25.44 -21.00 -3.94
N ASN A 130 24.89 -20.82 -2.74
CA ASN A 130 23.55 -20.25 -2.55
C ASN A 130 23.64 -18.73 -2.69
N ASN A 131 23.32 -18.24 -3.89
CA ASN A 131 23.02 -16.82 -4.12
C ASN A 131 21.73 -16.47 -3.38
N ASN A 132 21.88 -16.01 -2.13
CA ASN A 132 20.84 -15.27 -1.43
C ASN A 132 20.69 -13.91 -2.14
N GLU A 133 19.73 -13.82 -3.06
CA GLU A 133 19.43 -12.57 -3.76
C GLU A 133 18.71 -11.58 -2.82
N ASP A 134 19.51 -10.82 -2.08
CA ASP A 134 19.07 -9.64 -1.34
C ASP A 134 18.93 -8.46 -2.31
N LEU A 135 17.69 -8.09 -2.63
CA LEU A 135 17.33 -7.05 -3.60
C LEU A 135 17.78 -5.63 -3.18
N LEU A 136 18.28 -5.46 -1.95
CA LEU A 136 18.89 -4.21 -1.47
C LEU A 136 20.36 -4.05 -1.87
N ASN A 137 21.00 -5.11 -2.37
CA ASN A 137 22.40 -5.08 -2.83
C ASN A 137 22.57 -4.81 -4.33
N TYR A 138 21.50 -4.42 -5.04
CA TYR A 138 21.61 -3.94 -6.43
C TYR A 138 22.27 -2.55 -6.49
N ARG A 139 23.60 -2.52 -6.38
CA ARG A 139 24.39 -1.39 -6.84
C ARG A 139 24.43 -1.42 -8.37
N PRO A 140 24.28 -0.26 -9.05
CA PRO A 140 24.47 -0.22 -10.49
C PRO A 140 25.88 -0.71 -10.82
N ARG A 141 25.99 -1.73 -11.67
CA ARG A 141 27.28 -2.28 -12.15
C ARG A 141 27.76 -1.40 -13.31
N PRO A 142 28.75 -0.51 -13.11
CA PRO A 142 29.20 0.40 -14.16
C PRO A 142 29.92 -0.30 -15.31
N GLU A 143 30.30 -1.58 -15.15
CA GLU A 143 30.99 -2.36 -16.19
C GLU A 143 30.07 -2.89 -17.31
N LEU A 144 28.74 -2.80 -17.14
CA LEU A 144 27.76 -3.14 -18.18
C LEU A 144 27.34 -1.93 -19.04
N LEU A 145 27.87 -0.74 -18.74
CA LEU A 145 27.66 0.46 -19.56
C LEU A 145 28.59 0.43 -20.77
N LEU A 146 28.23 -0.38 -21.76
CA LEU A 146 28.80 -0.27 -23.11
C LEU A 146 28.46 1.11 -23.67
N SER A 147 29.49 1.93 -23.89
CA SER A 147 29.37 3.22 -24.57
C SER A 147 28.94 2.97 -26.01
N LYS A 148 27.70 3.35 -26.34
CA LYS A 148 27.21 3.38 -27.71
C LYS A 148 27.88 4.53 -28.48
N THR A 149 29.13 4.32 -28.86
CA THR A 149 29.79 5.07 -29.93
C THR A 149 29.84 4.17 -31.15
N ASN A 150 29.33 4.71 -32.26
CA ASN A 150 29.31 4.19 -33.63
C ASN A 150 28.01 3.49 -34.03
N GLY A 151 27.26 4.19 -34.87
CA GLY A 151 26.00 3.77 -35.46
C GLY A 151 25.27 4.95 -36.12
N ALA A 152 26.02 5.82 -36.81
CA ALA A 152 25.43 6.64 -37.87
C ALA A 152 25.41 5.76 -39.12
N SER A 153 24.31 5.06 -39.34
CA SER A 153 23.99 4.45 -40.62
C SER A 153 22.81 5.23 -41.19
N GLU A 154 23.10 5.87 -42.31
CA GLU A 154 22.20 6.67 -43.13
C GLU A 154 21.12 5.75 -43.73
N ASP A 155 19.88 5.90 -43.30
CA ASP A 155 18.74 5.42 -44.07
C ASP A 155 18.24 6.58 -44.93
N HIS A 156 18.69 6.58 -46.20
CA HIS A 156 18.13 7.41 -47.26
C HIS A 156 16.67 6.98 -47.53
N SER A 157 15.72 7.64 -46.86
CA SER A 157 14.34 7.71 -47.35
C SER A 157 14.17 9.03 -48.09
N ASP A 158 13.77 8.98 -49.36
CA ASP A 158 13.56 10.09 -50.31
C ASP A 158 12.36 11.01 -49.95
N VAL A 159 12.17 11.26 -48.65
CA VAL A 159 11.13 12.13 -48.09
C VAL A 159 11.83 13.29 -47.39
N TYR A 160 11.77 14.47 -48.00
CA TYR A 160 12.29 15.71 -47.43
C TYR A 160 11.70 15.95 -46.04
N ARG A 161 12.56 15.94 -45.01
CA ARG A 161 12.20 16.29 -43.63
C ARG A 161 12.72 17.70 -43.35
N PRO A 162 11.83 18.70 -43.16
CA PRO A 162 12.24 20.05 -42.81
C PRO A 162 13.13 20.04 -41.55
N PRO A 163 14.24 20.78 -41.54
CA PRO A 163 15.11 20.89 -40.39
C PRO A 163 14.33 21.49 -39.22
N LYS A 164 14.36 20.82 -38.07
CA LYS A 164 13.75 21.32 -36.84
C LYS A 164 14.64 22.42 -36.27
N PHE A 165 14.29 23.68 -36.50
CA PHE A 165 14.93 24.81 -35.83
C PHE A 165 14.59 24.77 -34.34
N ALA A 166 15.56 24.44 -33.50
CA ALA A 166 15.44 24.66 -32.07
C ALA A 166 15.53 26.18 -31.81
N PRO A 167 14.69 26.76 -30.93
CA PRO A 167 14.78 28.17 -30.61
C PRO A 167 16.18 28.48 -30.04
N SER A 168 16.98 29.20 -30.82
CA SER A 168 18.24 29.78 -30.37
C SER A 168 17.92 31.07 -29.62
N SER A 169 18.10 31.07 -28.31
CA SER A 169 18.11 32.31 -27.53
C SER A 169 19.22 33.22 -28.06
N MET A 170 18.90 34.45 -28.46
CA MET A 170 19.88 35.48 -28.74
C MET A 170 20.68 35.74 -27.45
N GLU A 171 21.99 35.47 -27.47
CA GLU A 171 22.88 35.67 -26.33
C GLU A 171 23.22 37.15 -26.20
N GLU A 172 22.57 37.85 -25.27
CA GLU A 172 23.26 38.91 -24.54
C GLU A 172 24.19 38.18 -23.54
N ASP A 173 25.50 38.35 -23.75
CA ASP A 173 26.64 37.79 -23.02
C ASP A 173 26.90 36.27 -23.17
N LYS A 174 28.02 35.96 -23.84
CA LYS A 174 28.58 34.60 -23.97
C LYS A 174 29.15 34.11 -22.64
N VAL A 175 28.30 33.76 -21.68
CA VAL A 175 28.74 33.09 -20.44
C VAL A 175 29.43 31.76 -20.78
N SER A 176 30.56 31.50 -20.14
CA SER A 176 31.42 30.36 -20.46
C SER A 176 30.68 29.03 -20.26
N ARG A 177 31.08 27.96 -20.95
CA ARG A 177 30.44 26.63 -20.79
C ARG A 177 30.51 26.12 -19.35
N GLU A 178 31.52 26.55 -18.59
CA GLU A 178 31.72 26.19 -17.20
C GLU A 178 30.84 27.01 -16.27
N GLU A 179 30.71 28.31 -16.51
CA GLU A 179 29.78 29.20 -15.79
C GLU A 179 28.33 28.75 -16.00
N LYS A 180 27.94 28.40 -17.23
CA LYS A 180 26.63 27.82 -17.52
C LYS A 180 26.38 26.54 -16.71
N LYS A 181 27.40 25.71 -16.47
CA LYS A 181 27.28 24.49 -15.65
C LYS A 181 27.21 24.82 -14.16
N ALA A 182 28.01 25.77 -13.66
CA ALA A 182 27.97 26.23 -12.28
C ALA A 182 26.59 26.82 -11.94
N MET A 183 26.09 27.74 -12.78
CA MET A 183 24.76 28.34 -12.62
C MET A 183 23.64 27.29 -12.61
N ARG A 184 23.76 26.21 -13.39
CA ARG A 184 22.80 25.09 -13.35
C ARG A 184 22.88 24.31 -12.05
N ARG A 185 24.09 24.06 -11.52
CA ARG A 185 24.28 23.39 -10.23
C ARG A 185 23.73 24.23 -9.09
N ASP A 186 24.04 25.52 -9.05
CA ASP A 186 23.59 26.44 -8.01
C ASP A 186 22.07 26.57 -8.02
N LYS A 187 21.47 26.69 -9.21
CA LYS A 187 20.00 26.68 -9.36
C LYS A 187 19.37 25.36 -8.91
N GLN A 188 20.05 24.23 -9.11
CA GLN A 188 19.58 22.92 -8.65
C GLN A 188 19.71 22.78 -7.13
N MET A 189 20.82 23.23 -6.54
CA MET A 189 21.03 23.25 -5.10
C MET A 189 20.01 24.14 -4.40
N LEU A 190 19.74 25.33 -4.94
CA LEU A 190 18.71 26.23 -4.43
C LEU A 190 17.32 25.60 -4.50
N ARG A 191 17.00 24.91 -5.60
CA ARG A 191 15.74 24.16 -5.72
C ARG A 191 15.63 23.02 -4.71
N GLN A 192 16.72 22.32 -4.43
CA GLN A 192 16.74 21.23 -3.44
C GLN A 192 16.60 21.76 -2.02
N ALA A 193 17.29 22.86 -1.69
CA ALA A 193 17.14 23.53 -0.40
C ALA A 193 15.68 23.97 -0.16
N ASN A 194 15.08 24.63 -1.16
CA ASN A 194 13.68 25.07 -1.12
C ASN A 194 12.65 23.92 -1.19
N GLN A 195 13.06 22.69 -1.51
CA GLN A 195 12.18 21.51 -1.50
C GLN A 195 12.12 20.83 -0.14
N SER A 196 13.08 21.09 0.75
CA SER A 196 13.00 20.58 2.12
C SER A 196 12.02 21.46 2.91
N GLY A 197 10.97 20.85 3.46
CA GLY A 197 9.97 21.57 4.26
C GLY A 197 10.62 22.32 5.42
N TYR A 198 11.57 21.68 6.09
CA TYR A 198 12.33 22.27 7.20
C TYR A 198 13.04 23.58 6.86
N VAL A 199 13.71 23.68 5.71
CA VAL A 199 14.39 24.94 5.32
C VAL A 199 13.37 26.02 4.96
N ARG A 200 12.23 25.64 4.38
CA ARG A 200 11.13 26.57 4.10
C ARG A 200 10.54 27.14 5.39
N ASP A 201 10.35 26.31 6.41
CA ASP A 201 9.82 26.72 7.70
C ASP A 201 10.79 27.65 8.43
N LEU A 202 12.09 27.31 8.45
CA LEU A 202 13.14 28.18 9.00
C LEU A 202 13.21 29.55 8.30
N LEU A 203 13.04 29.58 6.97
CA LEU A 203 13.04 30.82 6.21
C LEU A 203 11.81 31.68 6.55
N ASN A 204 10.63 31.05 6.66
CA ASN A 204 9.39 31.73 7.03
C ASN A 204 9.47 32.34 8.44
N GLU A 205 10.05 31.61 9.39
CA GLU A 205 10.29 32.09 10.76
C GLU A 205 11.22 33.31 10.77
N ARG A 206 12.33 33.24 10.02
CA ARG A 206 13.29 34.36 9.91
C ARG A 206 12.69 35.60 9.24
N GLU A 207 11.85 35.42 8.23
CA GLU A 207 11.19 36.50 7.49
C GLU A 207 9.94 37.04 8.21
N GLY A 208 9.51 36.42 9.33
CA GLY A 208 8.31 36.81 10.05
C GLY A 208 7.03 36.66 9.23
N ARG A 209 7.02 35.75 8.24
CA ARG A 209 5.84 35.51 7.40
C ARG A 209 4.77 34.76 8.20
N PRO A 210 3.49 35.17 8.13
CA PRO A 210 2.41 34.46 8.79
C PRO A 210 2.24 33.05 8.21
N GLU A 211 1.90 32.09 9.05
CA GLU A 211 1.63 30.71 8.64
C GLU A 211 0.30 30.62 7.87
N GLU A 212 0.33 30.05 6.68
CA GLU A 212 -0.88 29.74 5.91
C GLU A 212 -1.51 28.45 6.44
N VAL A 213 -2.49 28.57 7.34
CA VAL A 213 -3.31 27.42 7.76
C VAL A 213 -4.26 27.07 6.61
N ARG A 214 -3.94 26.00 5.89
CA ARG A 214 -4.82 25.42 4.86
C ARG A 214 -5.69 24.34 5.47
N GLU A 215 -6.97 24.29 5.14
CA GLU A 215 -7.89 23.20 5.53
C GLU A 215 -7.60 21.94 4.71
N THR A 216 -6.41 21.35 4.88
CA THR A 216 -6.01 20.12 4.21
C THR A 216 -6.25 18.92 5.14
N PHE A 217 -7.30 18.15 4.84
CA PHE A 217 -7.55 16.88 5.51
C PHE A 217 -6.65 15.77 4.92
N GLY A 218 -5.49 15.51 5.53
CA GLY A 218 -4.65 14.35 5.22
C GLY A 218 -3.15 14.63 5.26
N SER A 219 -2.32 13.58 5.16
CA SER A 219 -0.87 13.75 5.01
C SER A 219 -0.57 14.21 3.58
N GLU A 220 -0.04 15.42 3.42
CA GLU A 220 0.33 15.92 2.10
C GLU A 220 1.44 15.07 1.49
N SER A 221 1.10 14.27 0.48
CA SER A 221 2.13 13.61 -0.32
C SER A 221 2.92 14.67 -1.10
N ARG A 222 4.24 14.51 -1.24
CA ARG A 222 5.09 15.46 -1.98
C ARG A 222 4.59 15.73 -3.41
N GLU A 223 4.00 14.73 -4.05
CA GLU A 223 3.37 14.87 -5.37
C GLU A 223 2.15 15.79 -5.36
N MET A 224 1.38 15.80 -4.27
CA MET A 224 0.23 16.68 -4.08
C MET A 224 0.66 18.12 -3.87
N ALA A 225 1.67 18.36 -3.02
CA ALA A 225 2.23 19.70 -2.82
C ALA A 225 2.79 20.29 -4.14
N ASN A 226 3.52 19.47 -4.91
CA ASN A 226 3.99 19.85 -6.24
C ASN A 226 2.82 20.16 -7.19
N TYR A 227 1.74 19.38 -7.14
CA TYR A 227 0.56 19.62 -7.97
C TYR A 227 -0.17 20.92 -7.60
N ILE A 228 -0.37 21.19 -6.31
CA ILE A 228 -0.98 22.44 -5.82
C ILE A 228 -0.16 23.64 -6.29
N SER A 229 1.16 23.62 -6.06
CA SER A 229 2.04 24.72 -6.49
C SER A 229 2.02 24.95 -8.01
N LYS A 230 1.82 23.88 -8.81
CA LYS A 230 1.68 23.99 -10.27
C LYS A 230 0.34 24.64 -10.65
N MET A 231 -0.74 24.30 -9.96
CA MET A 231 -2.07 24.87 -10.18
C MET A 231 -2.12 26.34 -9.79
N GLU A 232 -1.48 26.72 -8.68
CA GLU A 232 -1.35 28.10 -8.22
C GLU A 232 -0.59 28.98 -9.23
N LYS A 233 0.56 28.49 -9.73
CA LYS A 233 1.30 29.19 -10.80
C LYS A 233 0.48 29.35 -12.08
N ARG A 234 -0.34 28.35 -12.42
CA ARG A 234 -1.26 28.46 -13.55
C ARG A 234 -2.31 29.53 -13.28
N ALA A 235 -2.90 29.55 -12.09
CA ALA A 235 -3.89 30.57 -11.72
C ALA A 235 -3.31 31.99 -11.83
N GLN A 236 -2.08 32.20 -11.35
CA GLN A 236 -1.36 33.47 -11.51
C GLN A 236 -1.21 33.88 -12.98
N GLN A 237 -0.81 32.94 -13.85
CA GLN A 237 -0.71 33.21 -15.29
C GLN A 237 -2.06 33.51 -15.95
N GLU A 238 -3.13 32.83 -15.51
CA GLU A 238 -4.49 33.08 -16.00
C GLU A 238 -5.02 34.43 -15.54
N GLU A 239 -4.65 34.90 -14.35
CA GLU A 239 -4.96 36.24 -13.83
C GLU A 239 -4.20 37.32 -14.59
N GLU A 240 -2.90 37.13 -14.85
CA GLU A 240 -2.08 38.06 -15.63
C GLU A 240 -2.60 38.22 -17.07
N LEU A 241 -3.01 37.10 -17.69
CA LEU A 241 -3.48 37.07 -19.08
C LEU A 241 -5.01 37.26 -19.19
N PHE A 242 -5.73 37.28 -18.06
CA PHE A 242 -7.20 37.30 -17.98
C PHE A 242 -7.91 36.25 -18.86
N THR A 243 -7.29 35.08 -19.07
CA THR A 243 -7.85 34.01 -19.92
C THR A 243 -7.59 32.63 -19.32
N ARG A 244 -8.56 31.71 -19.45
CA ARG A 244 -8.46 30.34 -18.92
C ARG A 244 -7.81 29.39 -19.91
N ALA A 245 -6.85 28.59 -19.44
CA ALA A 245 -6.22 27.57 -20.26
C ALA A 245 -7.01 26.24 -20.22
N PRO A 246 -7.31 25.59 -21.36
CA PRO A 246 -8.01 24.32 -21.37
C PRO A 246 -7.14 23.18 -20.80
N ILE A 247 -7.70 22.37 -19.90
CA ILE A 247 -7.00 21.24 -19.28
C ILE A 247 -7.12 19.99 -20.16
N THR A 248 -6.00 19.31 -20.39
CA THR A 248 -5.98 18.05 -21.15
C THR A 248 -6.62 16.90 -20.38
N LYS A 249 -7.17 15.90 -21.11
CA LYS A 249 -7.76 14.69 -20.49
C LYS A 249 -6.78 13.96 -19.55
N VAL A 250 -5.50 13.95 -19.92
CA VAL A 250 -4.43 13.30 -19.12
C VAL A 250 -4.21 14.05 -17.80
N GLU A 251 -4.15 15.38 -17.83
CA GLU A 251 -4.01 16.19 -16.61
C GLU A 251 -5.23 16.04 -15.70
N LYS A 252 -6.44 16.00 -16.28
CA LYS A 252 -7.69 15.77 -15.52
C LYS A 252 -7.68 14.39 -14.83
N LYS A 253 -7.14 13.35 -15.46
CA LYS A 253 -6.99 12.02 -14.85
C LYS A 253 -5.98 12.02 -13.70
N LYS A 254 -4.83 12.68 -13.88
CA LYS A 254 -3.81 12.83 -12.82
C LYS A 254 -4.36 13.58 -11.61
N MET A 255 -5.11 14.66 -11.83
CA MET A 255 -5.79 15.41 -10.78
C MET A 255 -6.71 14.51 -9.95
N LYS A 256 -7.58 13.72 -10.61
CA LYS A 256 -8.48 12.78 -9.92
C LYS A 256 -7.74 11.75 -9.10
N GLN A 257 -6.63 11.22 -9.63
CA GLN A 257 -5.82 10.23 -8.92
C GLN A 257 -5.16 10.81 -7.66
N LEU A 258 -4.59 12.02 -7.76
CA LEU A 258 -3.99 12.72 -6.63
C LEU A 258 -5.05 13.07 -5.57
N MET A 259 -6.22 13.53 -5.98
CA MET A 259 -7.37 13.78 -5.09
C MET A 259 -7.80 12.51 -4.35
N LYS A 260 -7.93 11.38 -5.05
CA LYS A 260 -8.25 10.08 -4.45
C LYS A 260 -7.18 9.60 -3.48
N SER A 261 -5.91 9.86 -3.77
CA SER A 261 -4.79 9.49 -2.91
C SER A 261 -4.69 10.37 -1.65
N SER A 262 -5.01 11.67 -1.77
CA SER A 262 -4.93 12.63 -0.66
C SER A 262 -6.02 12.42 0.40
N ARG A 263 -7.21 11.96 -0.01
CA ARG A 263 -8.36 11.70 0.87
C ARG A 263 -8.24 10.30 1.48
N ASN A 264 -7.19 10.08 2.29
CA ASN A 264 -6.92 8.93 3.16
C ASN A 264 -7.91 7.76 3.03
N GLY A 265 -7.89 6.99 1.92
CA GLY A 265 -8.50 5.66 1.74
C GLY A 265 -9.96 5.39 2.14
N LEU A 266 -10.66 6.34 2.76
CA LEU A 266 -11.95 6.15 3.45
C LEU A 266 -13.09 6.57 2.52
N HIS A 267 -12.88 7.64 1.74
CA HIS A 267 -13.87 8.10 0.76
C HIS A 267 -13.93 7.21 -0.50
N GLY A 268 -12.82 6.52 -0.82
CA GLY A 268 -12.80 5.50 -1.88
C GLY A 268 -13.63 4.25 -1.54
N LEU A 269 -13.96 4.03 -0.26
CA LEU A 269 -14.86 2.96 0.19
C LEU A 269 -16.32 3.39 0.14
N THR A 270 -16.61 4.69 0.25
CA THR A 270 -17.99 5.22 0.19
C THR A 270 -18.46 5.50 -1.23
N GLU A 271 -17.59 5.83 -2.19
CA GLU A 271 -18.01 6.03 -3.60
C GLU A 271 -18.61 4.76 -4.22
N SER A 272 -18.03 3.58 -3.95
CA SER A 272 -18.58 2.31 -4.46
C SER A 272 -19.98 2.02 -3.90
N PHE A 273 -20.25 2.48 -2.68
CA PHE A 273 -21.54 2.30 -2.02
C PHE A 273 -22.64 3.16 -2.64
N TYR A 274 -22.32 4.41 -3.00
CA TYR A 274 -23.29 5.30 -3.66
C TYR A 274 -23.54 4.92 -5.13
N ASP A 275 -22.53 4.44 -5.85
CA ASP A 275 -22.73 3.94 -7.22
C ASP A 275 -23.55 2.64 -7.25
N GLU A 276 -23.38 1.74 -6.29
CA GLU A 276 -24.22 0.53 -6.14
C GLU A 276 -25.68 0.89 -5.80
N ILE A 277 -25.92 1.84 -4.89
CA ILE A 277 -27.28 2.26 -4.52
C ILE A 277 -28.01 2.93 -5.69
N LYS A 278 -27.29 3.71 -6.49
CA LYS A 278 -27.87 4.42 -7.64
C LYS A 278 -28.25 3.48 -8.81
N SER A 279 -27.75 2.25 -8.78
CA SER A 279 -28.07 1.20 -9.75
C SER A 279 -29.26 0.32 -9.36
N LEU A 280 -29.83 0.52 -8.15
CA LEU A 280 -31.05 -0.16 -7.73
C LEU A 280 -32.29 0.56 -8.29
N PRO A 281 -33.29 -0.18 -8.79
CA PRO A 281 -34.54 0.39 -9.29
C PRO A 281 -35.40 1.04 -8.21
#